data_AF-A0A183HH18-F1
#
_entry.id   AF-A0A183HH18-F1
#
_cell.length_a   1.000
_cell.length_b   1.000
_cell.length_c   1.000
_cell.angle_alpha   90.00
_cell.angle_beta   90.00
_cell.angle_gamma   90.00
#
_symmetry.space_group_name_H-M   'P 1'
#
loop_
_entity.id
_entity.type
_entity.pdbx_description
1 polymer ?
#
loop_
_entity_poly.entity_id
_entity_poly.type
_entity_poly.pdbx_seq_one_letter_code
_entity_poly.pdbx_strand_id
1 'polypeptide(L)'
;MYDSVFYVCQNRVFESDEINSFLMYIVVPQCIHHDDGSPKIPYNLLRLFLSWTSTPKLFYLLRLEVPLVSGNAQHSMLSILCSMLSSKSISKLMKEKIIDGVLNLLTLADETVPDPVAEISLTELPKISGLNSGTSMILSELPKLLAYIFDSLPLQDEKHKLNMKHLEVLSRISEFIQDEEMIRRYVSILLTFLESGILRSDDTVQSLLLTVLRMVVATTDAVQFLKNLIHVQSLLKERSHRETLQKIEEAIVMKLKESDKRKAELLSYVASLDAWDKRRIDEPDFDKRHNAYSNFLK
;
A
#
# COMPACT_ATOMS: atom_id res chain seq x y z
N MET A 1 21.75 -9.53 21.30
CA MET A 1 23.15 -9.04 21.33
C MET A 1 23.42 -8.04 20.20
N TYR A 2 22.96 -8.27 18.96
CA TYR A 2 23.08 -7.26 17.89
C TYR A 2 22.09 -6.09 18.03
N ASP A 3 20.85 -6.33 18.48
CA ASP A 3 19.85 -5.28 18.72
C ASP A 3 20.34 -4.19 19.70
N SER A 4 21.10 -4.58 20.73
CA SER A 4 21.63 -3.66 21.74
C SER A 4 22.82 -2.83 21.25
N VAL A 5 23.62 -3.33 20.31
CA VAL A 5 24.80 -2.61 19.81
C VAL A 5 24.38 -1.49 18.85
N PHE A 6 23.42 -1.75 17.96
CA PHE A 6 22.96 -0.70 17.04
C PHE A 6 21.97 0.27 17.67
N TYR A 7 21.19 -0.14 18.68
CA TYR A 7 20.38 0.80 19.47
C TYR A 7 21.26 1.89 20.13
N VAL A 8 22.44 1.51 20.61
CA VAL A 8 23.43 2.44 21.19
C VAL A 8 24.08 3.32 20.12
N CYS A 9 24.20 2.83 18.88
CA CYS A 9 24.82 3.55 17.75
C CYS A 9 23.83 4.35 16.87
N GLN A 10 22.54 4.44 17.19
CA GLN A 10 21.53 5.14 16.36
C GLN A 10 21.82 6.64 16.16
N ASN A 11 22.63 7.23 17.04
CA ASN A 11 23.01 8.64 16.96
C ASN A 11 24.41 8.87 16.38
N ARG A 12 25.12 7.80 15.98
CA ARG A 12 26.44 7.91 15.35
C ARG A 12 26.27 7.92 13.83
N VAL A 13 26.95 8.85 13.16
CA VAL A 13 27.12 8.80 11.70
C VAL A 13 28.23 7.80 11.40
N PHE A 14 27.94 6.80 10.57
CA PHE A 14 28.92 5.80 10.16
C PHE A 14 29.84 6.37 9.07
N GLU A 15 31.13 6.10 9.17
CA GLU A 15 32.10 6.47 8.13
C GLU A 15 32.01 5.52 6.93
N SER A 16 32.41 5.99 5.73
CA SER A 16 32.33 5.19 4.50
C SER A 16 33.12 3.89 4.59
N ASP A 17 34.29 3.91 5.24
CA ASP A 17 35.12 2.72 5.47
C ASP A 17 34.44 1.70 6.39
N GLU A 18 33.70 2.16 7.40
CA GLU A 18 32.95 1.28 8.31
C GLU A 18 31.80 0.59 7.58
N ILE A 19 31.08 1.33 6.73
CA ILE A 19 29.98 0.82 5.92
C ILE A 19 30.51 -0.19 4.89
N ASN A 20 31.58 0.16 4.18
CA ASN A 20 32.20 -0.72 3.18
C ASN A 20 32.75 -2.00 3.82
N SER A 21 33.40 -1.90 4.98
CA SER A 21 33.88 -3.06 5.72
C SER A 21 32.74 -3.96 6.18
N PHE A 22 31.67 -3.38 6.72
CA PHE A 22 30.47 -4.13 7.08
C PHE A 22 29.85 -4.84 5.87
N LEU A 23 29.73 -4.15 4.73
CA LEU A 23 29.20 -4.71 3.49
C LEU A 23 30.04 -5.90 3.01
N MET A 24 31.35 -5.71 2.85
CA MET A 24 32.25 -6.68 2.22
C MET A 24 32.56 -7.88 3.11
N TYR A 25 32.69 -7.68 4.43
CA TYR A 25 33.11 -8.75 5.33
C TYR A 25 31.96 -9.41 6.09
N ILE A 26 30.80 -8.74 6.24
CA ILE A 26 29.66 -9.28 7.00
C ILE A 26 28.51 -9.62 6.05
N VAL A 27 28.08 -8.68 5.20
CA VAL A 27 26.87 -8.86 4.39
C VAL A 27 27.12 -9.77 3.18
N VAL A 28 28.06 -9.41 2.32
CA VAL A 28 28.33 -10.12 1.04
C VAL A 28 28.58 -11.63 1.27
N PRO A 29 29.41 -12.06 2.23
CA PRO A 29 29.67 -13.49 2.45
C PRO A 29 28.43 -14.26 2.94
N GLN A 30 27.45 -13.57 3.53
CA GLN A 30 26.25 -14.16 4.12
C GLN A 30 25.03 -14.08 3.18
N CYS A 31 25.09 -13.28 2.12
CA CYS A 31 24.04 -13.12 1.12
C CYS A 31 24.24 -14.08 -0.05
N ILE A 32 23.76 -15.31 0.10
CA ILE A 32 23.83 -16.33 -0.96
C ILE A 32 22.50 -16.31 -1.74
N HIS A 33 22.55 -16.34 -3.07
CA HIS A 33 21.33 -16.47 -3.88
C HIS A 33 21.13 -17.92 -4.30
N HIS A 34 19.90 -18.39 -4.21
CA HIS A 34 19.48 -19.68 -4.74
C HIS A 34 19.39 -19.65 -6.27
N ASP A 35 19.34 -20.82 -6.90
CA ASP A 35 19.20 -20.95 -8.36
C ASP A 35 17.89 -20.33 -8.90
N ASP A 36 16.89 -20.17 -8.03
CA ASP A 36 15.62 -19.48 -8.32
C ASP A 36 15.70 -17.95 -8.15
N GLY A 37 16.89 -17.41 -7.87
CA GLY A 37 17.14 -15.99 -7.63
C GLY A 37 16.72 -15.49 -6.25
N SER A 38 16.20 -16.35 -5.36
CA SER A 38 15.82 -15.93 -4.02
C SER A 38 17.04 -15.77 -3.10
N PRO A 39 17.16 -14.66 -2.34
CA PRO A 39 18.25 -14.51 -1.40
C PRO A 39 18.06 -15.46 -0.21
N LYS A 40 19.18 -15.94 0.33
CA LYS A 40 19.28 -16.68 1.59
C LYS A 40 20.21 -15.91 2.51
N ILE A 41 19.61 -15.23 3.48
CA ILE A 41 20.32 -14.50 4.53
C ILE A 41 20.07 -15.12 5.90
N PRO A 42 21.06 -15.14 6.81
CA PRO A 42 20.86 -15.54 8.19
C PRO A 42 19.82 -14.67 8.90
N TYR A 43 19.02 -15.28 9.79
CA TYR A 43 17.98 -14.56 10.53
C TYR A 43 18.50 -13.38 11.35
N ASN A 44 19.75 -13.44 11.83
CA ASN A 44 20.36 -12.33 12.57
C ASN A 44 20.58 -11.10 11.69
N LEU A 45 21.00 -11.32 10.44
CA LEU A 45 21.20 -10.25 9.47
C LEU A 45 19.85 -9.66 9.03
N LEU A 46 18.85 -10.51 8.81
CA LEU A 46 17.48 -10.09 8.54
C LEU A 46 16.92 -9.21 9.68
N ARG A 47 17.11 -9.62 10.94
CA ARG A 47 16.69 -8.81 12.11
C ARG A 47 17.42 -7.48 12.18
N LEU A 48 18.71 -7.45 11.84
CA LEU A 48 19.49 -6.22 11.78
C LEU A 48 18.90 -5.24 10.76
N PHE A 49 18.64 -5.69 9.53
CA PHE A 49 18.03 -4.84 8.51
C PHE A 49 16.65 -4.32 8.93
N LEU A 50 15.84 -5.18 9.56
CA LEU A 50 14.54 -4.78 10.10
C LEU A 50 14.67 -3.74 11.21
N SER A 51 15.72 -3.78 12.04
CA SER A 51 15.95 -2.76 13.06
C SER A 51 16.17 -1.36 12.47
N TRP A 52 16.77 -1.28 11.28
CA TRP A 52 16.99 0.00 10.59
C TRP A 52 15.68 0.62 10.10
N THR A 53 14.68 -0.18 9.74
CA THR A 53 13.35 0.33 9.38
C THR A 53 12.65 1.07 10.52
N SER A 54 13.04 0.81 11.77
CA SER A 54 12.45 1.49 12.94
C SER A 54 13.14 2.81 13.29
N THR A 55 14.22 3.17 12.58
CA THR A 55 15.03 4.36 12.89
C THR A 55 15.24 5.18 11.61
N PRO A 56 14.53 6.30 11.40
CA PRO A 56 14.59 7.07 10.15
C PRO A 56 16.00 7.47 9.71
N LYS A 57 16.87 7.81 10.68
CA LYS A 57 18.29 8.12 10.42
C LYS A 57 19.07 7.01 9.72
N LEU A 58 18.61 5.77 9.80
CA LEU A 58 19.27 4.59 9.26
C LEU A 58 18.66 4.12 7.94
N PHE A 59 17.64 4.80 7.41
CA PHE A 59 16.99 4.40 6.15
C PHE A 59 17.97 4.35 4.98
N TYR A 60 18.97 5.22 4.95
CA TYR A 60 19.99 5.21 3.91
C TYR A 60 20.77 3.89 3.85
N LEU A 61 20.96 3.19 4.98
CA LEU A 61 21.62 1.88 5.00
C LEU A 61 20.83 0.81 4.23
N LEU A 62 19.51 0.96 4.15
CA LEU A 62 18.66 0.05 3.38
C LEU A 62 18.80 0.27 1.85
N ARG A 63 19.38 1.40 1.43
CA ARG A 63 19.70 1.72 0.02
C ARG A 63 21.06 1.19 -0.42
N LEU A 64 21.87 0.67 0.51
CA LEU A 64 23.19 0.15 0.20
C LEU A 64 23.09 -0.98 -0.82
N GLU A 65 23.82 -0.85 -1.90
CA GLU A 65 23.91 -1.88 -2.93
C GLU A 65 24.80 -3.02 -2.44
N VAL A 66 24.30 -4.24 -2.52
CA VAL A 66 25.06 -5.44 -2.21
C VAL A 66 25.68 -5.95 -3.52
N PRO A 67 27.02 -5.92 -3.66
CA PRO A 67 27.67 -6.48 -4.83
C PRO A 67 27.48 -8.00 -4.82
N LEU A 68 26.88 -8.54 -5.88
CA LEU A 68 26.75 -9.97 -6.07
C LEU A 68 28.04 -10.55 -6.65
N VAL A 69 28.43 -11.73 -6.15
CA VAL A 69 29.61 -12.48 -6.64
C VAL A 69 29.40 -13.00 -8.07
N SER A 70 28.15 -13.10 -8.53
CA SER A 70 27.77 -13.79 -9.78
C SER A 70 26.60 -13.11 -10.50
N GLY A 71 26.81 -11.93 -11.10
CA GLY A 71 25.86 -11.38 -12.09
C GLY A 71 25.48 -9.90 -11.92
N ASN A 72 25.15 -9.27 -13.06
CA ASN A 72 24.99 -7.83 -13.30
C ASN A 72 23.86 -7.10 -12.53
N ALA A 73 23.18 -7.72 -11.56
CA ALA A 73 22.07 -7.09 -10.84
C ALA A 73 22.53 -6.64 -9.44
N GLN A 74 22.77 -5.35 -9.24
CA GLN A 74 22.96 -4.80 -7.90
C GLN A 74 21.61 -4.83 -7.17
N HIS A 75 21.57 -5.47 -6.01
CA HIS A 75 20.39 -5.50 -5.14
C HIS A 75 20.65 -4.63 -3.92
N SER A 76 19.75 -3.69 -3.63
CA SER A 76 19.80 -2.97 -2.35
C SER A 76 19.47 -3.92 -1.20
N MET A 77 19.88 -3.57 0.01
CA MET A 77 19.46 -4.30 1.23
C MET A 77 17.94 -4.40 1.33
N LEU A 78 17.21 -3.34 0.97
CA LEU A 78 15.75 -3.36 0.90
C LEU A 78 15.24 -4.35 -0.16
N SER A 79 15.87 -4.38 -1.33
CA SER A 79 15.53 -5.33 -2.39
C SER A 79 15.65 -6.78 -1.92
N ILE A 80 16.69 -7.09 -1.13
CA ILE A 80 16.87 -8.38 -0.47
C ILE A 80 15.70 -8.64 0.51
N LEU A 81 15.37 -7.69 1.39
CA LEU A 81 14.24 -7.81 2.32
C LEU A 81 12.90 -8.08 1.62
N CYS A 82 12.62 -7.39 0.51
CA CYS A 82 11.38 -7.59 -0.24
C CYS A 82 11.38 -8.92 -1.00
N SER A 83 12.51 -9.33 -1.58
CA SER A 83 12.64 -10.65 -2.23
C SER A 83 12.45 -11.81 -1.24
N MET A 84 12.78 -11.62 0.03
CA MET A 84 12.55 -12.58 1.11
C MET A 84 11.04 -12.88 1.31
N LEU A 85 10.11 -11.97 0.97
CA LEU A 85 8.66 -12.22 1.07
C LEU A 85 8.20 -13.38 0.16
N SER A 86 8.83 -13.54 -0.99
CA SER A 86 8.54 -14.62 -1.95
C SER A 86 9.23 -15.94 -1.58
N SER A 87 10.24 -15.90 -0.71
CA SER A 87 11.00 -17.10 -0.34
C SER A 87 10.16 -18.07 0.50
N LYS A 88 10.24 -19.37 0.17
CA LYS A 88 9.64 -20.46 0.95
C LYS A 88 10.46 -20.80 2.21
N SER A 89 11.70 -20.35 2.28
CA SER A 89 12.64 -20.64 3.39
C SER A 89 12.31 -19.88 4.68
N ILE A 90 11.44 -18.87 4.60
CA ILE A 90 11.15 -17.96 5.70
C ILE A 90 9.79 -18.25 6.31
N SER A 91 9.76 -18.31 7.64
CA SER A 91 8.52 -18.47 8.40
C SER A 91 7.54 -17.31 8.19
N LYS A 92 6.23 -17.60 8.26
CA LYS A 92 5.17 -16.59 8.18
C LYS A 92 5.39 -15.44 9.18
N LEU A 93 5.78 -15.74 10.42
CA LEU A 93 6.07 -14.75 11.45
C LEU A 93 7.12 -13.73 11.00
N MET A 94 8.16 -14.18 10.30
CA MET A 94 9.21 -13.29 9.83
C MET A 94 8.78 -12.46 8.62
N LYS A 95 7.94 -13.01 7.74
CA LYS A 95 7.31 -12.22 6.66
C LYS A 95 6.44 -11.09 7.22
N GLU A 96 5.67 -11.35 8.28
CA GLU A 96 4.92 -10.30 8.97
C GLU A 96 5.84 -9.22 9.59
N LYS A 97 7.02 -9.59 10.09
CA LYS A 97 8.02 -8.59 10.54
C LYS A 97 8.59 -7.75 9.40
N ILE A 98 8.72 -8.32 8.21
CA ILE A 98 9.11 -7.56 7.01
C ILE A 98 8.01 -6.55 6.67
N ILE A 99 6.73 -6.96 6.73
CA ILE A 99 5.60 -6.04 6.55
C ILE A 99 5.59 -4.93 7.61
N ASP A 100 5.91 -5.23 8.87
CA ASP A 100 6.07 -4.21 9.92
C ASP A 100 7.18 -3.21 9.56
N GLY A 101 8.31 -3.70 9.03
CA GLY A 101 9.39 -2.84 8.58
C GLY A 101 9.01 -1.96 7.38
N VAL A 102 8.27 -2.51 6.42
CA VAL A 102 7.70 -1.75 5.30
C VAL A 102 6.76 -0.67 5.82
N LEU A 103 5.91 -0.98 6.79
CA LEU A 103 4.99 0.00 7.35
C LEU A 103 5.73 1.13 8.08
N ASN A 104 6.82 0.83 8.79
CA ASN A 104 7.67 1.87 9.39
C ASN A 104 8.24 2.82 8.32
N LEU A 105 8.72 2.30 7.20
CA LEU A 105 9.22 3.11 6.08
C LEU A 105 8.13 4.01 5.47
N LEU A 106 6.88 3.55 5.42
CA LEU A 106 5.73 4.29 4.91
C LEU A 106 5.12 5.29 5.92
N THR A 107 5.50 5.22 7.19
CA THR A 107 4.84 5.97 8.28
C THR A 107 5.76 6.98 8.96
N LEU A 108 7.03 6.62 9.16
CA LEU A 108 7.96 7.47 9.86
C LEU A 108 8.37 8.65 8.97
N ALA A 109 8.48 9.82 9.58
CA ALA A 109 8.96 11.02 8.91
C ALA A 109 10.44 10.86 8.55
N ASP A 110 10.85 11.47 7.44
CA ASP A 110 12.27 11.51 7.08
C ASP A 110 13.05 12.31 8.12
N GLU A 111 14.13 11.72 8.58
CA GLU A 111 15.19 12.45 9.25
C GLU A 111 16.33 12.58 8.25
N THR A 112 16.57 13.81 7.78
CA THR A 112 17.63 14.10 6.83
C THR A 112 18.98 13.90 7.52
N VAL A 113 19.56 12.73 7.34
CA VAL A 113 20.99 12.51 7.52
C VAL A 113 21.63 12.85 6.17
N PRO A 114 22.69 13.68 6.13
CA PRO A 114 23.44 13.87 4.89
C PRO A 114 23.84 12.50 4.33
N ASP A 115 23.57 12.24 3.05
CA ASP A 115 24.05 11.02 2.41
C ASP A 115 25.56 10.92 2.67
N PRO A 116 26.07 9.79 3.20
CA PRO A 116 27.49 9.64 3.45
C PRO A 116 28.28 9.84 2.16
N VAL A 117 29.48 10.41 2.32
CA VAL A 117 30.39 10.91 1.28
C VAL A 117 30.53 9.94 0.09
N ALA A 118 30.73 10.52 -1.09
CA ALA A 118 30.74 10.02 -2.48
C ALA A 118 31.33 8.62 -2.84
N GLU A 119 31.77 7.81 -1.88
CA GLU A 119 32.41 6.51 -2.08
C GLU A 119 31.49 5.30 -1.81
N ILE A 120 30.21 5.52 -1.48
CA ILE A 120 29.25 4.44 -1.19
C ILE A 120 28.22 4.33 -2.32
N SER A 121 28.09 3.13 -2.89
CA SER A 121 27.05 2.81 -3.87
C SER A 121 25.68 2.71 -3.19
N LEU A 122 24.84 3.71 -3.43
CA LEU A 122 23.46 3.78 -2.96
C LEU A 122 22.52 3.70 -4.15
N THR A 123 21.47 2.88 -4.02
CA THR A 123 20.40 2.86 -5.02
C THR A 123 19.73 4.22 -5.11
N GLU A 124 19.61 4.72 -6.34
CA GLU A 124 18.91 5.97 -6.64
C GLU A 124 17.42 5.83 -6.35
N LEU A 125 16.86 6.84 -5.69
CA LEU A 125 15.44 6.87 -5.38
C LEU A 125 14.66 7.64 -6.45
N PRO A 126 13.42 7.23 -6.74
CA PRO A 126 12.54 8.04 -7.57
C PRO A 126 12.33 9.41 -6.90
N LYS A 127 12.67 10.48 -7.64
CA LYS A 127 12.52 11.87 -7.19
C LYS A 127 11.08 12.32 -7.43
N ILE A 128 10.19 11.96 -6.50
CA ILE A 128 8.78 12.38 -6.50
C ILE A 128 8.61 13.48 -5.45
N SER A 129 8.12 14.65 -5.88
CA SER A 129 7.92 15.81 -4.99
C SER A 129 6.92 15.50 -3.88
N GLY A 130 7.29 15.78 -2.63
CA GLY A 130 6.42 15.61 -1.46
C GLY A 130 6.40 14.21 -0.86
N LEU A 131 7.18 13.27 -1.41
CA LEU A 131 7.29 11.91 -0.88
C LEU A 131 8.45 11.80 0.12
N ASN A 132 8.24 11.03 1.18
CA ASN A 132 9.33 10.70 2.10
C ASN A 132 10.28 9.64 1.47
N SER A 133 11.53 9.62 1.91
CA SER A 133 12.58 8.70 1.44
C SER A 133 12.16 7.24 1.61
N GLY A 134 11.53 6.90 2.73
CA GLY A 134 11.03 5.56 3.01
C GLY A 134 9.99 5.08 1.98
N THR A 135 9.04 5.92 1.60
CA THR A 135 8.04 5.57 0.58
C THR A 135 8.69 5.49 -0.80
N SER A 136 9.58 6.43 -1.17
CA SER A 136 10.33 6.34 -2.43
C SER A 136 11.12 5.04 -2.55
N MET A 137 11.68 4.53 -1.45
CA MET A 137 12.37 3.24 -1.42
C MET A 137 11.41 2.06 -1.66
N ILE A 138 10.23 2.08 -1.04
CA ILE A 138 9.21 1.04 -1.23
C ILE A 138 8.69 1.02 -2.66
N LEU A 139 8.59 2.17 -3.35
CA LEU A 139 8.11 2.21 -4.73
C LEU A 139 8.95 1.37 -5.69
N SER A 140 10.27 1.34 -5.51
CA SER A 140 11.16 0.51 -6.33
C SER A 140 10.93 -1.00 -6.13
N GLU A 141 10.38 -1.39 -4.97
CA GLU A 141 10.11 -2.79 -4.61
C GLU A 141 8.61 -3.15 -4.64
N LEU A 142 7.78 -2.23 -5.13
CA LEU A 142 6.32 -2.33 -5.13
C LEU A 142 5.82 -3.65 -5.77
N PRO A 143 6.33 -4.12 -6.93
CA PRO A 143 5.84 -5.36 -7.52
C PRO A 143 5.97 -6.59 -6.62
N LYS A 144 7.09 -6.72 -5.90
CA LYS A 144 7.35 -7.86 -4.99
C LYS A 144 6.44 -7.80 -3.77
N LEU A 145 6.27 -6.60 -3.23
CA LEU A 145 5.41 -6.36 -2.07
C LEU A 145 3.95 -6.66 -2.41
N LEU A 146 3.46 -6.14 -3.53
CA LEU A 146 2.09 -6.37 -3.98
C LEU A 146 1.82 -7.85 -4.23
N ALA A 147 2.72 -8.56 -4.92
CA ALA A 147 2.57 -10.00 -5.16
C ALA A 147 2.35 -10.76 -3.84
N TYR A 148 3.20 -10.53 -2.84
CA TYR A 148 3.06 -11.19 -1.54
C TYR A 148 1.76 -10.81 -0.81
N ILE A 149 1.45 -9.50 -0.75
CA ILE A 149 0.25 -9.05 -0.04
C ILE A 149 -0.99 -9.64 -0.72
N PHE A 150 -1.13 -9.51 -2.03
CA PHE A 150 -2.28 -10.04 -2.77
C PHE A 150 -2.44 -11.55 -2.61
N ASP A 151 -1.34 -12.31 -2.66
CA ASP A 151 -1.38 -13.76 -2.45
C ASP A 151 -1.75 -14.16 -1.01
N SER A 152 -1.53 -13.27 -0.05
CA SER A 152 -1.92 -13.47 1.34
C SER A 152 -3.33 -12.96 1.68
N LEU A 153 -3.95 -12.18 0.79
CA LEU A 153 -5.33 -11.74 0.95
C LEU A 153 -6.31 -12.88 0.61
N PRO A 154 -7.44 -12.97 1.34
CA PRO A 154 -8.46 -13.98 1.04
C PRO A 154 -9.00 -13.79 -0.38
N LEU A 155 -9.36 -14.91 -1.02
CA LEU A 155 -10.16 -14.90 -2.24
C LEU A 155 -11.60 -14.42 -1.92
N GLN A 156 -12.33 -13.99 -2.95
CA GLN A 156 -13.61 -13.27 -2.86
C GLN A 156 -14.73 -14.00 -2.08
N ASP A 157 -14.53 -15.27 -1.70
CA ASP A 157 -15.51 -16.10 -0.99
C ASP A 157 -14.98 -16.67 0.35
N GLU A 158 -13.76 -16.32 0.75
CA GLU A 158 -13.16 -16.87 1.98
C GLU A 158 -13.45 -15.98 3.19
N LYS A 159 -14.07 -16.56 4.23
CA LYS A 159 -14.29 -15.91 5.53
C LYS A 159 -13.01 -15.84 6.38
N HIS A 160 -11.86 -15.55 5.78
CA HIS A 160 -10.61 -15.40 6.53
C HIS A 160 -10.53 -13.99 7.13
N LYS A 161 -9.97 -13.90 8.34
CA LYS A 161 -9.59 -12.63 8.96
C LYS A 161 -8.56 -11.93 8.07
N LEU A 162 -8.92 -10.75 7.56
CA LEU A 162 -8.01 -9.86 6.83
C LEU A 162 -6.89 -9.38 7.75
N ASN A 163 -5.67 -9.32 7.21
CA ASN A 163 -4.54 -8.75 7.91
C ASN A 163 -4.62 -7.23 7.80
N MET A 164 -4.97 -6.56 8.90
CA MET A 164 -5.13 -5.09 8.92
C MET A 164 -3.85 -4.35 8.53
N LYS A 165 -2.67 -4.91 8.84
CA LYS A 165 -1.38 -4.33 8.46
C LYS A 165 -1.19 -4.32 6.94
N HIS A 166 -1.62 -5.40 6.28
CA HIS A 166 -1.53 -5.51 4.83
C HIS A 166 -2.46 -4.50 4.15
N LEU A 167 -3.67 -4.31 4.69
CA LEU A 167 -4.59 -3.27 4.23
C LEU A 167 -4.04 -1.87 4.46
N GLU A 168 -3.38 -1.61 5.59
CA GLU A 168 -2.75 -0.33 5.87
C GLU A 168 -1.63 -0.02 4.87
N VAL A 169 -0.75 -0.99 4.61
CA VAL A 169 0.30 -0.87 3.59
C VAL A 169 -0.31 -0.57 2.22
N LEU A 170 -1.31 -1.35 1.80
CA LEU A 170 -1.99 -1.14 0.53
C LEU A 170 -2.70 0.23 0.44
N SER A 171 -3.34 0.69 1.53
CA SER A 171 -4.02 1.99 1.57
C SER A 171 -3.05 3.17 1.45
N ARG A 172 -1.81 3.01 1.93
CA ARG A 172 -0.75 4.02 1.79
C ARG A 172 -0.17 4.06 0.39
N ILE A 173 0.05 2.90 -0.22
CA ILE A 173 0.66 2.81 -1.56
C ILE A 173 -0.37 2.80 -2.70
N SER A 174 -1.67 2.86 -2.41
CA SER A 174 -2.75 2.69 -3.38
C SER A 174 -2.69 3.67 -4.54
N GLU A 175 -2.14 4.87 -4.32
CA GLU A 175 -2.00 5.90 -5.36
C GLU A 175 -0.93 5.57 -6.41
N PHE A 176 -0.02 4.65 -6.10
CA PHE A 176 1.06 4.23 -6.99
C PHE A 176 0.74 2.93 -7.74
N ILE A 177 -0.39 2.29 -7.44
CA ILE A 177 -0.83 1.07 -8.12
C ILE A 177 -1.52 1.46 -9.42
N GLN A 178 -0.91 1.11 -10.55
CA GLN A 178 -1.45 1.37 -11.90
C GLN A 178 -1.91 0.10 -12.63
N ASP A 179 -1.61 -1.07 -12.07
CA ASP A 179 -1.98 -2.35 -12.68
C ASP A 179 -3.48 -2.62 -12.50
N GLU A 180 -4.21 -2.73 -13.61
CA GLU A 180 -5.66 -2.88 -13.64
C GLU A 180 -6.14 -4.18 -12.97
N GLU A 181 -5.39 -5.26 -13.12
CA GLU A 181 -5.71 -6.56 -12.54
C GLU A 181 -5.58 -6.52 -11.01
N MET A 182 -4.52 -5.88 -10.50
CA MET A 182 -4.33 -5.65 -9.07
C MET A 182 -5.38 -4.70 -8.50
N ILE A 183 -5.70 -3.60 -9.20
CA ILE A 183 -6.78 -2.69 -8.78
C ILE A 183 -8.10 -3.45 -8.69
N ARG A 184 -8.44 -4.23 -9.72
CA ARG A 184 -9.66 -5.05 -9.74
C ARG A 184 -9.73 -6.02 -8.57
N ARG A 185 -8.65 -6.77 -8.34
CA ARG A 185 -8.55 -7.73 -7.23
C ARG A 185 -8.71 -7.02 -5.89
N TYR A 186 -8.03 -5.89 -5.70
CA TYR A 186 -8.06 -5.18 -4.42
C TYR A 186 -9.42 -4.57 -4.13
N VAL A 187 -9.98 -3.83 -5.07
CA VAL A 187 -11.30 -3.19 -4.91
C VAL A 187 -12.37 -4.25 -4.63
N SER A 188 -12.32 -5.40 -5.33
CA SER A 188 -13.25 -6.50 -5.07
C SER A 188 -13.14 -7.03 -3.63
N ILE A 189 -11.93 -7.26 -3.14
CA ILE A 189 -11.69 -7.72 -1.75
C ILE A 189 -12.18 -6.68 -0.73
N LEU A 190 -11.92 -5.40 -0.97
CA LEU A 190 -12.37 -4.31 -0.09
C LEU A 190 -13.89 -4.23 -0.03
N LEU A 191 -14.57 -4.32 -1.18
CA LEU A 191 -16.03 -4.26 -1.24
C LEU A 191 -16.68 -5.49 -0.60
N THR A 192 -16.19 -6.70 -0.88
CA THR A 192 -16.66 -7.93 -0.20
C THR A 192 -16.50 -7.82 1.32
N PHE A 193 -15.43 -7.18 1.80
CA PHE A 193 -15.23 -7.00 3.22
C PHE A 193 -16.18 -5.97 3.83
N LEU A 194 -16.45 -4.88 3.13
CA LEU A 194 -17.48 -3.91 3.52
C LEU A 194 -18.87 -4.57 3.57
N GLU A 195 -19.19 -5.44 2.61
CA GLU A 195 -20.43 -6.21 2.57
C GLU A 195 -20.57 -7.19 3.75
N SER A 196 -19.46 -7.80 4.18
CA SER A 196 -19.46 -8.80 5.25
C SER A 196 -19.84 -8.25 6.63
N GLY A 197 -19.78 -6.93 6.83
CA GLY A 197 -20.07 -6.28 8.12
C GLY A 197 -19.11 -6.68 9.25
N ILE A 198 -17.98 -7.33 8.94
CA ILE A 198 -16.97 -7.73 9.94
C ILE A 198 -16.30 -6.50 10.57
N LEU A 199 -16.26 -5.38 9.84
CA LEU A 199 -15.70 -4.12 10.29
C LEU A 199 -16.62 -3.44 11.31
N ARG A 200 -16.07 -3.16 12.49
CA ARG A 200 -16.81 -2.51 13.59
C ARG A 200 -16.42 -1.05 13.82
N SER A 201 -15.38 -0.56 13.14
CA SER A 201 -14.86 0.80 13.30
C SER A 201 -15.25 1.63 12.08
N ASP A 202 -15.98 2.71 12.32
CA ASP A 202 -16.41 3.64 11.27
C ASP A 202 -15.22 4.31 10.58
N ASP A 203 -14.15 4.61 11.32
CA ASP A 203 -12.89 5.13 10.76
C ASP A 203 -12.25 4.14 9.78
N THR A 204 -12.28 2.84 10.11
CA THR A 204 -11.74 1.80 9.22
C THR A 204 -12.58 1.70 7.95
N VAL A 205 -13.91 1.68 8.08
CA VAL A 205 -14.84 1.68 6.95
C VAL A 205 -14.59 2.90 6.04
N GLN A 206 -14.47 4.08 6.63
CA GLN A 206 -14.19 5.32 5.92
C GLN A 206 -12.84 5.27 5.18
N SER A 207 -11.78 4.79 5.84
CA SER A 207 -10.46 4.64 5.23
C SER A 207 -10.47 3.67 4.04
N LEU A 208 -11.24 2.58 4.13
CA LEU A 208 -11.39 1.64 3.02
C LEU A 208 -12.18 2.26 1.86
N LEU A 209 -13.28 2.96 2.13
CA LEU A 209 -14.05 3.66 1.10
C LEU A 209 -13.20 4.72 0.38
N LEU A 210 -12.37 5.47 1.10
CA LEU A 210 -11.42 6.42 0.50
C LEU A 210 -10.35 5.73 -0.35
N THR A 211 -9.96 4.51 0.01
CA THR A 211 -9.03 3.69 -0.78
C THR A 211 -9.70 3.18 -2.06
N VAL A 212 -10.94 2.68 -1.96
CA VAL A 212 -11.75 2.29 -3.12
C VAL A 212 -11.94 3.48 -4.06
N LEU A 213 -12.27 4.66 -3.54
CA LEU A 213 -12.42 5.88 -4.34
C LEU A 213 -11.16 6.20 -5.14
N ARG A 214 -9.99 6.22 -4.49
CA ARG A 214 -8.71 6.47 -5.15
C ARG A 214 -8.47 5.51 -6.31
N MET A 215 -8.77 4.22 -6.11
CA MET A 215 -8.58 3.18 -7.12
C MET A 215 -9.60 3.22 -8.26
N VAL A 216 -10.86 3.48 -7.95
CA VAL A 216 -11.93 3.67 -8.94
C VAL A 216 -11.64 4.88 -9.82
N VAL A 217 -11.02 5.93 -9.28
CA VAL A 217 -10.55 7.06 -10.08
C VAL A 217 -9.38 6.67 -10.99
N ALA A 218 -8.48 5.80 -10.55
CA ALA A 218 -7.32 5.36 -11.33
C ALA A 218 -7.64 4.35 -12.45
N THR A 219 -8.54 3.37 -12.23
CA THR A 219 -8.84 2.26 -13.16
C THR A 219 -9.63 2.66 -14.40
N THR A 220 -9.31 2.14 -15.57
CA THR A 220 -10.03 2.41 -16.82
C THR A 220 -11.42 1.77 -16.87
N ASP A 221 -11.59 0.56 -16.33
CA ASP A 221 -12.87 -0.15 -16.26
C ASP A 221 -13.47 -0.08 -14.85
N ALA A 222 -14.02 1.08 -14.50
CA ALA A 222 -14.67 1.28 -13.21
C ALA A 222 -16.08 0.65 -13.12
N VAL A 223 -16.65 0.25 -14.27
CA VAL A 223 -18.05 -0.21 -14.38
C VAL A 223 -18.23 -1.58 -13.74
N GLN A 224 -17.20 -2.42 -13.80
CA GLN A 224 -17.21 -3.76 -13.21
C GLN A 224 -17.54 -3.77 -11.70
N PHE A 225 -17.27 -2.68 -10.97
CA PHE A 225 -17.50 -2.62 -9.52
C PHE A 225 -18.94 -2.29 -9.12
N LEU A 226 -19.81 -1.89 -10.06
CA LEU A 226 -21.18 -1.47 -9.77
C LEU A 226 -21.99 -2.52 -9.02
N LYS A 227 -21.82 -3.80 -9.38
CA LYS A 227 -22.54 -4.90 -8.74
C LYS A 227 -22.24 -4.98 -7.24
N ASN A 228 -20.98 -4.81 -6.86
CA ASN A 228 -20.53 -4.83 -5.47
C ASN A 228 -20.99 -3.56 -4.72
N LEU A 229 -20.96 -2.40 -5.37
CA LEU A 229 -21.37 -1.14 -4.75
C LEU A 229 -22.85 -1.13 -4.32
N ILE A 230 -23.74 -1.78 -5.09
CA ILE A 230 -25.17 -1.87 -4.74
C ILE A 230 -25.37 -2.54 -3.37
N HIS A 231 -24.61 -3.59 -3.07
CA HIS A 231 -24.72 -4.29 -1.78
C HIS A 231 -24.21 -3.41 -0.64
N VAL A 232 -23.05 -2.78 -0.82
CA VAL A 232 -22.47 -1.83 0.15
C VAL A 232 -23.41 -0.65 0.41
N GLN A 233 -24.09 -0.13 -0.62
CA GLN A 233 -25.02 0.98 -0.49
C GLN A 233 -26.16 0.69 0.48
N SER A 234 -26.64 -0.54 0.61
CA SER A 234 -27.70 -0.84 1.58
C SER A 234 -27.21 -0.86 3.04
N LEU A 235 -25.91 -1.03 3.27
CA LEU A 235 -25.33 -1.30 4.58
C LEU A 235 -24.81 -0.05 5.30
N LEU A 236 -24.29 0.93 4.55
CA LEU A 236 -23.68 2.13 5.11
C LEU A 236 -24.75 3.04 5.76
N LYS A 237 -24.58 3.46 7.01
CA LYS A 237 -25.55 4.36 7.67
C LYS A 237 -24.97 5.74 7.94
N GLU A 238 -23.68 5.80 8.19
CA GLU A 238 -22.99 7.06 8.49
C GLU A 238 -22.96 7.98 7.28
N ARG A 239 -23.13 9.28 7.54
CA ARG A 239 -23.10 10.33 6.51
C ARG A 239 -21.77 10.34 5.76
N SER A 240 -20.65 10.27 6.47
CA SER A 240 -19.30 10.30 5.86
C SER A 240 -19.09 9.14 4.88
N HIS A 241 -19.56 7.95 5.24
CA HIS A 241 -19.51 6.77 4.38
C HIS A 241 -20.37 6.97 3.12
N ARG A 242 -21.60 7.48 3.29
CA ARG A 242 -22.54 7.78 2.19
C ARG A 242 -21.99 8.82 1.23
N GLU A 243 -21.42 9.91 1.74
CA GLU A 243 -20.78 10.94 0.91
C GLU A 243 -19.57 10.40 0.14
N THR A 244 -18.83 9.47 0.73
CA THR A 244 -17.69 8.83 0.05
C THR A 244 -18.17 7.85 -1.02
N LEU A 245 -19.21 7.07 -0.74
CA LEU A 245 -19.86 6.21 -1.73
C LEU A 245 -20.41 7.02 -2.90
N GLN A 246 -21.08 8.15 -2.64
CA GLN A 246 -21.57 9.05 -3.67
C GLN A 246 -20.42 9.52 -4.59
N LYS A 247 -19.25 9.87 -4.03
CA LYS A 247 -18.07 10.23 -4.84
C LYS A 247 -17.56 9.08 -5.70
N ILE A 248 -17.63 7.84 -5.19
CA ILE A 248 -17.27 6.64 -5.97
C ILE A 248 -18.23 6.48 -7.16
N GLU A 249 -19.53 6.58 -6.91
CA GLU A 249 -20.55 6.50 -7.96
C GLU A 249 -20.40 7.61 -8.99
N GLU A 250 -20.18 8.85 -8.56
CA GLU A 250 -19.91 10.00 -9.43
C GLU A 250 -18.66 9.78 -10.31
N ALA A 251 -17.59 9.20 -9.76
CA ALA A 251 -16.40 8.83 -10.54
C ALA A 251 -16.71 7.79 -11.63
N ILE A 252 -17.56 6.80 -11.33
CA ILE A 252 -18.00 5.80 -12.32
C ILE A 252 -18.91 6.46 -13.37
N VAL A 253 -19.83 7.34 -12.98
CA VAL A 253 -20.68 8.11 -13.90
C VAL A 253 -19.83 8.86 -14.92
N MET A 254 -18.76 9.51 -14.48
CA MET A 254 -17.87 10.27 -15.38
C MET A 254 -17.25 9.38 -16.46
N LYS A 255 -16.86 8.15 -16.11
CA LYS A 255 -16.31 7.17 -17.07
C LYS A 255 -17.39 6.56 -17.98
N LEU A 256 -18.59 6.35 -17.44
CA LEU A 256 -19.74 5.85 -18.21
C LEU A 256 -20.28 6.86 -19.23
N LYS A 257 -20.16 8.17 -18.99
CA LYS A 257 -20.65 9.20 -19.93
C LYS A 257 -20.08 9.05 -21.34
N GLU A 258 -18.87 8.51 -21.45
CA GLU A 258 -18.18 8.30 -22.72
C GLU A 258 -18.65 7.02 -23.43
N SER A 259 -19.06 5.99 -22.69
CA SER A 259 -19.40 4.66 -23.22
C SER A 259 -20.90 4.36 -23.28
N ASP A 260 -21.65 4.70 -22.23
CA ASP A 260 -23.08 4.40 -22.08
C ASP A 260 -23.79 5.53 -21.31
N LYS A 261 -24.32 6.49 -22.08
CA LYS A 261 -25.00 7.68 -21.54
C LYS A 261 -26.23 7.32 -20.69
N ARG A 262 -26.96 6.25 -21.03
CA ARG A 262 -28.17 5.88 -20.28
C ARG A 262 -27.80 5.27 -18.94
N LYS A 263 -26.80 4.39 -18.87
CA LYS A 263 -26.29 3.89 -17.58
C LYS A 263 -25.71 5.01 -16.72
N ALA A 264 -24.95 5.93 -17.32
CA ALA A 264 -24.42 7.10 -16.62
C ALA A 264 -25.53 7.95 -16.01
N GLU A 265 -26.60 8.19 -16.76
CA GLU A 265 -27.77 8.95 -16.31
C GLU A 265 -28.48 8.24 -15.13
N LEU A 266 -28.77 6.95 -15.27
CA LEU A 266 -29.44 6.16 -14.21
C LEU A 266 -28.61 6.14 -12.92
N LEU A 267 -27.30 5.92 -13.02
CA LEU A 267 -26.41 5.95 -11.86
C LEU A 267 -26.31 7.35 -11.24
N SER A 268 -26.38 8.42 -12.05
CA SER A 268 -26.40 9.79 -11.52
C SER A 268 -27.65 10.09 -10.69
N TYR A 269 -28.80 9.49 -11.03
CA TYR A 269 -29.99 9.56 -10.19
C TYR A 269 -29.79 8.83 -8.88
N VAL A 270 -29.19 7.63 -8.90
CA VAL A 270 -28.86 6.88 -7.66
C VAL A 270 -27.96 7.70 -6.74
N ALA A 271 -26.87 8.25 -7.25
CA ALA A 271 -25.97 9.12 -6.48
C ALA A 271 -26.69 10.35 -5.91
N SER A 272 -27.62 10.93 -6.67
CA SER A 272 -28.41 12.08 -6.24
C SER A 272 -29.46 11.75 -5.17
N LEU A 273 -29.91 10.49 -5.06
CA LEU A 273 -30.84 10.06 -4.01
C LEU A 273 -30.18 10.04 -2.62
N ASP A 274 -28.85 9.90 -2.56
CA ASP A 274 -28.08 9.95 -1.32
C ASP A 274 -27.52 11.36 -1.02
N ALA A 275 -27.88 12.39 -1.80
CA ALA A 275 -27.31 13.73 -1.69
C ALA A 275 -27.61 14.44 -0.34
N TRP A 276 -26.61 15.10 0.23
CA TRP A 276 -26.72 15.89 1.46
C TRP A 276 -26.60 17.38 1.19
N ASP A 277 -27.28 18.21 1.99
CA ASP A 277 -27.12 19.66 1.91
C ASP A 277 -25.72 20.03 2.42
N LYS A 278 -24.97 20.77 1.60
CA LYS A 278 -23.63 21.25 1.95
C LYS A 278 -23.68 22.44 2.91
N ARG A 279 -24.82 23.11 3.02
CA ARG A 279 -25.03 24.30 3.87
C ARG A 279 -25.54 23.93 5.26
N ARG A 280 -26.09 22.73 5.43
CA ARG A 280 -26.73 22.26 6.67
C ARG A 280 -26.15 20.91 7.07
N ILE A 281 -25.59 20.85 8.28
CA ILE A 281 -24.70 19.75 8.71
C ILE A 281 -25.46 18.43 8.98
N ASP A 282 -26.80 18.43 8.99
CA ASP A 282 -27.59 17.20 9.24
C ASP A 282 -28.81 17.03 8.32
N GLU A 283 -28.96 17.87 7.29
CA GLU A 283 -30.14 17.81 6.42
C GLU A 283 -29.84 17.17 5.06
N PRO A 284 -30.63 16.17 4.63
CA PRO A 284 -30.68 15.74 3.25
C PRO A 284 -30.92 16.90 2.28
N ASP A 285 -30.35 16.84 1.08
CA ASP A 285 -30.71 17.77 0.00
C ASP A 285 -32.04 17.33 -0.60
N PHE A 286 -33.15 17.74 0.04
CA PHE A 286 -34.51 17.32 -0.34
C PHE A 286 -34.83 17.65 -1.80
N ASP A 287 -34.38 18.81 -2.29
CA ASP A 287 -34.63 19.25 -3.66
C ASP A 287 -33.91 18.35 -4.67
N LYS A 288 -32.61 18.06 -4.46
CA LYS A 288 -31.88 17.13 -5.34
C LYS A 288 -32.47 15.73 -5.31
N ARG A 289 -32.80 15.22 -4.13
CA ARG A 289 -33.39 13.87 -3.97
C ARG A 289 -34.75 13.76 -4.65
N HIS A 290 -35.61 14.76 -4.48
CA HIS A 290 -36.94 14.78 -5.09
C HIS A 290 -36.87 14.85 -6.62
N ASN A 291 -35.98 15.71 -7.15
CA ASN A 291 -35.73 15.79 -8.59
C ASN A 291 -35.20 14.48 -9.15
N ALA A 292 -34.25 13.82 -8.46
CA ALA A 292 -33.73 12.51 -8.85
C ALA A 292 -34.84 11.46 -8.90
N TYR A 293 -35.69 11.39 -7.87
CA TYR A 293 -36.80 10.44 -7.80
C TYR A 293 -37.82 10.65 -8.94
N SER A 294 -38.11 11.91 -9.26
CA SER A 294 -39.08 12.28 -10.31
C SER A 294 -38.57 11.96 -11.72
N ASN A 295 -37.25 12.03 -11.95
CA ASN A 295 -36.65 11.71 -13.24
C ASN A 295 -36.33 10.21 -13.38
N PHE A 296 -36.07 9.51 -12.28
CA PHE A 296 -35.87 8.06 -12.28
C PHE A 296 -37.14 7.28 -12.69
N LEU A 297 -38.33 7.82 -12.36
CA LEU A 297 -39.63 7.20 -12.69
C LEU A 297 -40.11 7.48 -14.13
N LYS A 298 -39.37 8.26 -14.93
CA LYS A 298 -39.68 8.58 -16.33
C LYS A 298 -38.89 7.69 -17.28
#